data_AF-A0A3D1CLS2-F1
#
_entry.id   AF-A0A3D1CLS2-F1
#
_cell.length_a   1.000
_cell.length_b   1.000
_cell.length_c   1.000
_cell.angle_alpha   90.00
_cell.angle_beta   90.00
_cell.angle_gamma   90.00
#
_symmetry.space_group_name_H-M   'P 1'
#
loop_
_entity.id
_entity.type
_entity.pdbx_description
1 polymer ?
#
loop_
_entity_poly.entity_id
_entity_poly.type
_entity_poly.pdbx_seq_one_letter_code
_entity_poly.pdbx_strand_id
1 'polypeptide(L)'
;DYQQNEAWTWEHQALVRARCVAGDKKLAEEFSNIRQQVLSKSRTESELAKEVSEMRHKMRQQLDKSSAGNFDLKQGVGGITDIEFMVQYAVLAWSASLPDLMVYTDNIRILDALVATGKLSEQEGNMLADAYRYYRSEANHCVLQEQPAVVPEAKVADFQQQVNAIWQRWLR
;
A
#
# COMPACT_ATOMS: atom_id res chain seq x y z
N ASP A 1 11.65 -5.50 -21.28
CA ASP A 1 10.74 -4.97 -22.32
C ASP A 1 9.31 -4.79 -21.83
N TYR A 2 8.55 -5.84 -21.53
CA TYR A 2 7.14 -5.74 -21.10
C TYR A 2 6.89 -4.72 -19.96
N GLN A 3 7.56 -4.90 -18.81
CA GLN A 3 7.42 -4.00 -17.66
C GLN A 3 7.80 -2.54 -17.96
N GLN A 4 8.61 -2.32 -19.00
CA GLN A 4 9.05 -0.99 -19.36
C GLN A 4 8.10 -0.29 -20.34
N ASN A 5 7.47 -1.04 -21.24
CA ASN A 5 6.79 -0.46 -22.41
C ASN A 5 5.29 -0.74 -22.46
N GLU A 6 4.81 -1.78 -21.79
CA GLU A 6 3.44 -2.32 -21.96
C GLU A 6 2.66 -2.45 -20.65
N ALA A 7 3.36 -2.54 -19.52
CA ALA A 7 2.72 -2.76 -18.22
C ALA A 7 1.91 -1.54 -17.74
N TRP A 8 0.72 -1.82 -17.21
CA TRP A 8 -0.16 -0.81 -16.63
C TRP A 8 0.32 -0.38 -15.23
N THR A 9 -0.11 0.80 -14.77
CA THR A 9 0.25 1.32 -13.45
C THR A 9 -0.08 0.36 -12.30
N TRP A 10 -1.21 -0.36 -12.38
CA TRP A 10 -1.58 -1.36 -11.37
C TRP A 10 -0.60 -2.55 -11.31
N GLU A 11 0.06 -2.89 -12.43
CA GLU A 11 1.09 -3.92 -12.46
C GLU A 11 2.37 -3.43 -11.79
N HIS A 12 2.73 -2.17 -12.00
CA HIS A 12 3.85 -1.55 -11.27
C HIS A 12 3.55 -1.45 -9.77
N GLN A 13 2.30 -1.17 -9.38
CA GLN A 13 1.87 -1.24 -7.97
C GLN A 13 2.07 -2.65 -7.39
N ALA A 14 1.68 -3.69 -8.14
CA ALA A 14 1.92 -5.07 -7.72
C ALA A 14 3.42 -5.39 -7.61
N LEU A 15 4.24 -4.86 -8.53
CA LEU A 15 5.69 -5.03 -8.55
C LEU A 15 6.40 -4.45 -7.31
N VAL A 16 5.83 -3.43 -6.66
CA VAL A 16 6.34 -2.89 -5.38
C VAL A 16 6.49 -4.02 -4.34
N ARG A 17 5.55 -4.96 -4.31
CA ARG A 17 5.53 -6.07 -3.35
C ARG A 17 6.31 -7.30 -3.80
N ALA A 18 6.71 -7.36 -5.06
CA ALA A 18 7.36 -8.52 -5.64
C ALA A 18 8.80 -8.67 -5.15
N ARG A 19 9.19 -9.90 -4.82
CA ARG A 19 10.55 -10.27 -4.41
C ARG A 19 10.86 -11.71 -4.81
N CYS A 20 12.14 -12.01 -5.03
CA CYS A 20 12.60 -13.38 -5.15
C CYS A 20 12.39 -14.12 -3.83
N VAL A 21 11.76 -15.29 -3.89
CA VAL A 21 11.51 -16.17 -2.73
C VAL A 21 12.30 -17.47 -2.80
N ALA A 22 12.68 -17.88 -4.01
CA ALA A 22 13.51 -19.03 -4.31
C ALA A 22 14.15 -18.83 -5.69
N GLY A 23 15.24 -19.55 -5.97
CA GLY A 23 15.94 -19.49 -7.26
C GLY A 23 17.44 -19.25 -7.11
N ASP A 24 18.12 -19.18 -8.27
CA ASP A 24 19.54 -18.88 -8.33
C ASP A 24 19.84 -17.42 -7.97
N LYS A 25 21.02 -17.18 -7.39
CA LYS A 25 21.44 -15.84 -6.94
C LYS A 25 21.56 -14.84 -8.08
N LYS A 26 22.13 -15.25 -9.22
CA LYS A 26 22.32 -14.37 -10.37
C LYS A 26 20.97 -13.93 -10.92
N LEU A 27 20.03 -14.86 -11.03
CA LEU A 27 18.66 -14.54 -11.47
C LEU A 27 17.96 -13.59 -10.48
N ALA A 28 18.17 -13.78 -9.17
CA ALA A 28 17.59 -12.90 -8.16
C ALA A 28 18.15 -11.46 -8.24
N GLU A 29 19.45 -11.31 -8.50
CA GLU A 29 20.09 -10.02 -8.74
C GLU A 29 19.56 -9.34 -10.01
N GLU A 30 19.44 -10.09 -11.11
CA GLU A 30 18.86 -9.60 -12.36
C GLU A 30 17.42 -9.11 -12.17
N PHE A 31 16.58 -9.88 -11.46
CA PHE A 31 15.22 -9.48 -11.12
C PHE A 31 15.20 -8.20 -10.27
N SER A 32 16.05 -8.11 -9.24
CA SER A 32 16.14 -6.94 -8.38
C SER A 32 16.49 -5.68 -9.18
N ASN A 33 17.45 -5.79 -10.10
CA ASN A 33 17.85 -4.69 -10.97
C ASN A 33 16.69 -4.21 -11.87
N ILE A 34 15.96 -5.15 -12.48
CA ILE A 34 14.79 -4.81 -13.30
C ILE A 34 13.70 -4.13 -12.45
N ARG A 35 13.42 -4.68 -11.26
CA ARG A 35 12.45 -4.09 -10.34
C ARG A 35 12.83 -2.66 -9.98
N GLN A 36 14.09 -2.42 -9.59
CA GLN A 36 14.56 -1.07 -9.24
C GLN A 36 14.40 -0.10 -10.42
N GLN A 37 14.81 -0.49 -11.62
CA GLN A 37 14.66 0.33 -12.83
C GLN A 37 13.21 0.71 -13.13
N VAL A 38 12.26 -0.21 -12.92
CA VAL A 38 10.83 0.04 -13.16
C VAL A 38 10.24 0.94 -12.08
N LEU A 39 10.58 0.71 -10.82
CA LEU A 39 10.05 1.49 -9.70
C LEU A 39 10.62 2.91 -9.68
N SER A 40 11.89 3.11 -10.04
CA SER A 40 12.55 4.42 -10.07
C SER A 40 12.26 5.25 -11.32
N LYS A 41 11.32 4.84 -12.19
CA LYS A 41 10.89 5.66 -13.31
C LYS A 41 10.24 6.96 -12.82
N SER A 42 10.60 8.08 -13.42
CA SER A 42 9.94 9.36 -13.16
C SER A 42 8.50 9.32 -13.66
N ARG A 43 7.57 9.83 -12.86
CA ARG A 43 6.13 9.88 -13.14
C ARG A 43 5.59 11.23 -12.68
N THR A 44 4.56 11.75 -13.36
CA THR A 44 3.82 12.91 -12.88
C THR A 44 2.99 12.50 -11.67
N GLU A 45 3.23 13.11 -10.50
CA GLU A 45 2.57 12.69 -9.25
C GLU A 45 1.05 12.81 -9.31
N SER A 46 0.50 13.82 -9.98
CA SER A 46 -0.96 14.03 -10.11
C SER A 46 -1.63 12.99 -11.01
N GLU A 47 -1.00 12.61 -12.12
CA GLU A 47 -1.51 11.58 -13.02
C GLU A 47 -1.50 10.22 -12.33
N LEU A 48 -0.37 9.90 -11.66
CA LEU A 48 -0.23 8.66 -10.90
C LEU A 48 -1.25 8.59 -9.74
N ALA A 49 -1.44 9.68 -8.99
CA ALA A 49 -2.41 9.72 -7.90
C ALA A 49 -3.83 9.44 -8.39
N LYS A 50 -4.20 10.00 -9.55
CA LYS A 50 -5.49 9.75 -10.19
C LYS A 50 -5.66 8.29 -10.62
N GLU A 51 -4.67 7.70 -11.29
CA GLU A 51 -4.74 6.30 -11.72
C GLU A 51 -4.87 5.33 -10.53
N VAL A 52 -4.07 5.55 -9.49
CA VAL A 52 -4.09 4.74 -8.26
C VAL A 52 -5.44 4.88 -7.54
N SER A 53 -5.96 6.10 -7.40
CA SER A 53 -7.23 6.34 -6.70
C SER A 53 -8.44 5.81 -7.48
N GLU A 54 -8.47 5.96 -8.80
CA GLU A 54 -9.51 5.39 -9.66
C GLU A 54 -9.53 3.87 -9.60
N MET A 55 -8.36 3.23 -9.67
CA MET A 55 -8.23 1.78 -9.53
C MET A 55 -8.71 1.31 -8.15
N ARG A 56 -8.29 2.00 -7.08
CA ARG A 56 -8.74 1.68 -5.71
C ARG A 56 -10.24 1.80 -5.56
N HIS A 57 -10.83 2.85 -6.14
CA HIS A 57 -12.27 3.10 -6.08
C HIS A 57 -13.06 1.97 -6.77
N LYS A 58 -12.66 1.57 -7.98
CA LYS A 58 -13.26 0.43 -8.70
C LYS A 58 -13.19 -0.86 -7.87
N MET A 59 -12.03 -1.16 -7.28
CA MET A 59 -11.89 -2.32 -6.40
C MET A 59 -12.80 -2.23 -5.17
N ARG A 60 -12.92 -1.04 -4.55
CA ARG A 60 -13.76 -0.84 -3.37
C ARG A 60 -15.22 -1.15 -3.67
N GLN A 61 -15.76 -0.64 -4.77
CA GLN A 61 -17.15 -0.84 -5.17
C GLN A 61 -17.54 -2.33 -5.27
N GLN A 62 -16.59 -3.22 -5.56
CA GLN A 62 -16.84 -4.65 -5.72
C GLN A 62 -16.55 -5.48 -4.46
N LEU A 63 -15.61 -5.02 -3.62
CA LEU A 63 -15.04 -5.85 -2.56
C LEU A 63 -15.37 -5.38 -1.15
N ASP A 64 -15.76 -4.11 -0.97
CA ASP A 64 -16.04 -3.53 0.35
C ASP A 64 -17.34 -4.09 0.93
N LYS A 65 -17.23 -4.69 2.11
CA LYS A 65 -18.36 -5.25 2.88
C LYS A 65 -18.77 -4.37 4.05
N SER A 66 -18.24 -3.15 4.15
CA SER A 66 -18.63 -2.18 5.16
C SER A 66 -20.12 -1.85 5.04
N SER A 67 -20.77 -1.61 6.18
CA SER A 67 -22.17 -1.22 6.27
C SER A 67 -22.35 -0.31 7.48
N ALA A 68 -23.57 0.19 7.73
CA ALA A 68 -23.81 1.08 8.87
C ALA A 68 -23.35 0.43 10.19
N GLY A 69 -22.37 1.05 10.86
CA GLY A 69 -21.78 0.58 12.11
C GLY A 69 -20.80 -0.60 11.99
N ASN A 70 -20.51 -1.07 10.77
CA ASN A 70 -19.60 -2.18 10.50
C ASN A 70 -18.54 -1.79 9.48
N PHE A 71 -17.30 -2.16 9.77
CA PHE A 71 -16.13 -1.82 8.99
C PHE A 71 -15.43 -3.07 8.46
N ASP A 72 -15.26 -3.16 7.14
CA ASP A 72 -14.40 -4.16 6.50
C ASP A 72 -12.93 -3.76 6.71
N LEU A 73 -12.22 -4.53 7.54
CA LEU A 73 -10.82 -4.27 7.92
C LEU A 73 -9.89 -4.15 6.72
N LYS A 74 -10.21 -4.85 5.62
CA LYS A 74 -9.37 -4.89 4.43
C LYS A 74 -9.80 -3.85 3.41
N GLN A 75 -11.08 -3.86 3.05
CA GLN A 75 -11.59 -3.16 1.88
C GLN A 75 -12.29 -1.85 2.20
N GLY A 76 -12.62 -1.60 3.47
CA GLY A 76 -13.24 -0.36 3.91
C GLY A 76 -12.37 0.87 3.67
N VAL A 77 -12.99 2.04 3.68
CA VAL A 77 -12.30 3.34 3.61
C VAL A 77 -11.42 3.50 4.85
N GLY A 78 -10.10 3.65 4.68
CA GLY A 78 -9.14 3.66 5.77
C GLY A 78 -8.67 2.26 6.21
N GLY A 79 -9.02 1.20 5.46
CA GLY A 79 -8.62 -0.18 5.75
C GLY A 79 -7.22 -0.55 5.24
N ILE A 80 -6.87 -1.83 5.37
CA ILE A 80 -5.55 -2.37 4.98
C ILE A 80 -5.20 -2.02 3.53
N THR A 81 -6.15 -2.19 2.60
CA THR A 81 -5.90 -1.95 1.17
C THR A 81 -5.59 -0.47 0.89
N ASP A 82 -6.14 0.47 1.67
CA ASP A 82 -5.81 1.91 1.51
C ASP A 82 -4.37 2.19 1.92
N ILE A 83 -3.90 1.60 3.02
CA ILE A 83 -2.50 1.70 3.45
C ILE A 83 -1.56 1.09 2.41
N GLU A 84 -1.91 -0.08 1.86
CA GLU A 84 -1.15 -0.74 0.80
C GLU A 84 -1.04 0.12 -0.46
N PHE A 85 -2.14 0.75 -0.87
CA PHE A 85 -2.17 1.61 -2.05
C PHE A 85 -1.38 2.91 -1.83
N MET A 86 -1.43 3.51 -0.63
CA MET A 86 -0.61 4.68 -0.31
C MET A 86 0.89 4.35 -0.34
N VAL A 87 1.29 3.21 0.23
CA VAL A 87 2.67 2.73 0.18
C VAL A 87 3.12 2.50 -1.27
N GLN A 88 2.30 1.82 -2.08
CA GLN A 88 2.61 1.56 -3.48
C GLN A 88 2.73 2.85 -4.30
N TYR A 89 1.78 3.79 -4.11
CA TYR A 89 1.83 5.11 -4.70
C TYR A 89 3.15 5.81 -4.36
N ALA A 90 3.50 5.87 -3.08
CA ALA A 90 4.69 6.56 -2.61
C ALA A 90 5.98 6.01 -3.22
N VAL A 91 6.09 4.68 -3.34
CA VAL A 91 7.22 4.03 -4.03
C VAL A 91 7.27 4.45 -5.49
N LEU A 92 6.15 4.39 -6.22
CA LEU A 92 6.13 4.72 -7.64
C LEU A 92 6.32 6.22 -7.93
N ALA A 93 5.85 7.08 -7.02
CA ALA A 93 5.94 8.53 -7.14
C ALA A 93 7.36 9.03 -6.85
N TRP A 94 8.02 8.47 -5.84
CA TRP A 94 9.19 9.11 -5.25
C TRP A 94 10.49 8.28 -5.32
N SER A 95 10.48 7.01 -5.75
CA SER A 95 11.72 6.20 -5.79
C SER A 95 12.77 6.72 -6.79
N ALA A 96 12.39 7.56 -7.74
CA ALA A 96 13.34 8.19 -8.66
C ALA A 96 14.32 9.13 -7.93
N SER A 97 13.85 9.82 -6.88
CA SER A 97 14.66 10.74 -6.05
C SER A 97 14.98 10.19 -4.67
N LEU A 98 14.21 9.21 -4.19
CA LEU A 98 14.32 8.58 -2.87
C LEU A 98 14.47 7.06 -3.03
N PRO A 99 15.64 6.55 -3.45
CA PRO A 99 15.84 5.14 -3.76
C PRO A 99 15.64 4.20 -2.56
N ASP A 100 15.72 4.71 -1.33
CA ASP A 100 15.47 3.93 -0.11
C ASP A 100 14.05 3.34 -0.05
N LEU A 101 13.08 3.97 -0.75
CA LEU A 101 11.69 3.51 -0.82
C LEU A 101 11.52 2.17 -1.54
N MET A 102 12.46 1.77 -2.40
CA MET A 102 12.40 0.52 -3.16
C MET A 102 13.26 -0.61 -2.57
N VAL A 103 13.97 -0.39 -1.45
CA VAL A 103 14.83 -1.40 -0.81
C VAL A 103 14.01 -2.58 -0.28
N TYR A 104 12.89 -2.29 0.37
CA TYR A 104 11.99 -3.30 0.92
C TYR A 104 10.70 -3.42 0.12
N THR A 105 9.93 -4.47 0.40
CA THR A 105 8.70 -4.81 -0.35
C THR A 105 7.46 -4.93 0.54
N ASP A 106 7.62 -4.84 1.86
CA ASP A 106 6.53 -4.87 2.83
C ASP A 106 6.22 -3.47 3.36
N ASN A 107 4.96 -3.27 3.73
CA ASN A 107 4.43 -1.96 4.10
C ASN A 107 5.17 -1.34 5.29
N ILE A 108 5.52 -2.12 6.31
CA ILE A 108 6.12 -1.57 7.53
C ILE A 108 7.47 -0.93 7.23
N ARG A 109 8.36 -1.66 6.57
CA ARG A 109 9.69 -1.11 6.25
C ARG A 109 9.65 0.01 5.21
N ILE A 110 8.64 0.02 4.33
CA ILE A 110 8.44 1.16 3.42
C ILE A 110 7.91 2.37 4.17
N LEU A 111 7.01 2.21 5.14
CA LEU A 111 6.56 3.30 6.02
C LEU A 111 7.73 3.89 6.83
N ASP A 112 8.63 3.04 7.34
CA ASP A 112 9.85 3.50 8.02
C ASP A 112 10.72 4.36 7.09
N ALA A 113 10.89 3.95 5.83
CA ALA A 113 11.61 4.72 4.82
C ALA A 113 10.91 6.04 4.47
N LEU A 114 9.57 6.07 4.48
CA LEU A 114 8.79 7.30 4.27
C LEU A 114 8.96 8.31 5.41
N VAL A 115 9.11 7.82 6.65
CA VAL A 115 9.48 8.68 7.78
C VAL A 115 10.92 9.18 7.64
N ALA A 116 11.87 8.28 7.35
CA ALA A 116 13.29 8.63 7.22
C ALA A 116 13.55 9.67 6.11
N THR A 117 12.74 9.66 5.05
CA THR A 117 12.81 10.60 3.93
C THR A 117 11.96 11.86 4.12
N GLY A 118 11.25 11.99 5.24
CA GLY A 118 10.42 13.15 5.57
C GLY A 118 9.11 13.26 4.79
N LYS A 119 8.70 12.21 4.07
CA LYS A 119 7.41 12.15 3.36
C LYS A 119 6.23 11.91 4.30
N LEU A 120 6.49 11.27 5.44
CA LEU A 120 5.59 11.17 6.59
C LEU A 120 6.28 11.75 7.82
N SER A 121 5.49 12.33 8.73
CA SER A 121 6.00 12.56 10.08
C SER A 121 6.17 11.24 10.82
N GLU A 122 7.01 11.21 11.85
CA GLU A 122 7.17 10.02 12.71
C GLU A 122 5.82 9.58 13.31
N GLN A 123 4.99 10.53 13.73
CA GLN A 123 3.66 10.26 14.26
C GLN A 123 2.76 9.58 13.20
N GLU A 124 2.75 10.09 11.96
CA GLU A 124 1.94 9.53 10.88
C GLU A 124 2.42 8.13 10.46
N GLY A 125 3.73 7.94 10.36
CA GLY A 125 4.33 6.63 10.04
C GLY A 125 4.00 5.58 11.09
N ASN A 126 4.18 5.91 12.38
CA ASN A 126 3.83 5.03 13.49
C ASN A 126 2.33 4.72 13.50
N MET A 127 1.47 5.74 13.31
CA MET A 127 0.03 5.55 13.25
C MET A 127 -0.40 4.60 12.12
N LEU A 128 0.12 4.78 10.90
CA LEU A 128 -0.18 3.88 9.77
C LEU A 128 0.33 2.46 10.02
N ALA A 129 1.52 2.32 10.60
CA ALA A 129 2.09 1.02 10.93
C ALA A 129 1.26 0.29 11.99
N ASP A 130 0.80 0.99 13.01
CA ASP A 130 -0.03 0.43 14.08
C ASP A 130 -1.43 0.08 13.57
N ALA A 131 -2.06 0.94 12.77
CA ALA A 131 -3.33 0.64 12.10
C ALA A 131 -3.19 -0.64 11.25
N TYR A 132 -2.14 -0.74 10.43
CA TYR A 132 -1.89 -1.91 9.59
C TYR A 132 -1.71 -3.19 10.41
N ARG A 133 -0.87 -3.15 11.47
CA ARG A 133 -0.64 -4.31 12.36
C ARG A 133 -1.93 -4.73 13.06
N TYR A 134 -2.68 -3.77 13.60
CA TYR A 134 -3.94 -4.03 14.28
C TYR A 134 -4.95 -4.68 13.33
N TYR A 135 -5.22 -4.08 12.17
CA TYR A 135 -6.17 -4.63 11.20
C TYR A 135 -5.75 -6.01 10.70
N ARG A 136 -4.45 -6.24 10.46
CA ARG A 136 -3.93 -7.55 10.06
C ARG A 136 -4.10 -8.59 11.15
N SER A 137 -3.85 -8.22 12.41
CA SER A 137 -4.05 -9.11 13.57
C SER A 137 -5.53 -9.50 13.71
N GLU A 138 -6.43 -8.52 13.69
CA GLU A 138 -7.88 -8.75 13.81
C GLU A 138 -8.41 -9.57 12.64
N ALA A 139 -7.99 -9.27 11.40
CA ALA A 139 -8.39 -10.05 10.23
C ALA A 139 -7.91 -11.50 10.32
N ASN A 140 -6.69 -11.75 10.79
CA ASN A 140 -6.19 -13.10 11.03
C ASN A 140 -6.98 -13.82 12.12
N HIS A 141 -7.37 -13.11 13.18
CA HIS A 141 -8.23 -13.66 14.23
C HIS A 141 -9.60 -14.09 13.67
N CYS A 142 -10.25 -13.25 12.86
CA CYS A 142 -11.51 -13.59 12.19
C CYS A 142 -11.37 -14.86 11.32
N VAL A 143 -10.27 -14.99 10.58
CA VAL A 143 -10.00 -16.19 9.76
C VAL A 143 -9.94 -17.46 10.60
N LEU A 144 -9.28 -17.42 11.76
CA LEU A 144 -9.20 -18.57 12.68
C LEU A 144 -10.55 -18.96 13.27
N GLN A 145 -11.51 -18.03 13.29
CA GLN A 145 -12.89 -18.24 13.76
C GLN A 145 -13.87 -18.52 12.60
N GLU A 146 -13.38 -18.64 11.36
CA GLU A 146 -14.19 -18.77 10.14
C GLU A 146 -15.22 -17.63 9.97
N GLN A 147 -14.89 -16.44 10.47
CA GLN A 147 -15.74 -15.25 10.40
C GLN A 147 -15.26 -14.28 9.31
N PRO A 148 -16.15 -13.44 8.74
CA PRO A 148 -15.72 -12.33 7.90
C PRO A 148 -14.87 -11.35 8.70
N ALA A 149 -13.86 -10.76 8.07
CA ALA A 149 -13.00 -9.71 8.65
C ALA A 149 -13.70 -8.34 8.70
N VAL A 150 -14.93 -8.33 9.23
CA VAL A 150 -15.77 -7.14 9.41
C VAL A 150 -15.98 -6.96 10.91
N VAL A 151 -15.68 -5.77 11.42
CA VAL A 151 -15.75 -5.46 12.85
C VAL A 151 -16.66 -4.25 13.10
N PRO A 152 -17.18 -4.05 14.32
CA PRO A 152 -17.88 -2.81 14.64
C PRO A 152 -16.98 -1.59 14.39
N GLU A 153 -17.48 -0.61 13.65
CA GLU A 153 -16.75 0.61 13.25
C GLU A 153 -16.17 1.35 14.46
N ALA A 154 -16.91 1.39 15.56
CA ALA A 154 -16.50 2.01 16.81
C ALA A 154 -15.17 1.45 17.38
N LYS A 155 -14.79 0.21 17.04
CA LYS A 155 -13.51 -0.38 17.47
C LYS A 155 -12.29 0.21 16.76
N VAL A 156 -12.49 0.85 15.61
CA VAL A 156 -11.41 1.26 14.70
C VAL A 156 -11.54 2.71 14.23
N ALA A 157 -12.54 3.44 14.71
CA ALA A 157 -12.88 4.78 14.23
C ALA A 157 -11.66 5.72 14.18
N ASP A 158 -10.83 5.74 15.22
CA ASP A 158 -9.66 6.61 15.29
C ASP A 158 -8.62 6.28 14.21
N PHE A 159 -8.33 4.99 13.99
CA PHE A 159 -7.41 4.58 12.93
C PHE A 159 -8.01 4.86 11.55
N GLN A 160 -9.28 4.51 11.34
CA GLN A 160 -9.98 4.68 10.08
C GLN A 160 -9.96 6.15 9.63
N GLN A 161 -10.30 7.07 10.53
CA GLN A 161 -10.31 8.51 10.26
C GLN A 161 -8.91 9.03 9.90
N GLN A 162 -7.89 8.62 10.64
CA GLN A 162 -6.52 9.08 10.41
C GLN A 162 -5.92 8.50 9.11
N VAL A 163 -6.15 7.22 8.81
CA VAL A 163 -5.74 6.62 7.53
C VAL A 163 -6.43 7.35 6.37
N ASN A 164 -7.74 7.60 6.48
CA ASN A 164 -8.47 8.33 5.44
C ASN A 164 -7.99 9.78 5.29
N ALA A 165 -7.60 10.46 6.37
CA ALA A 165 -7.06 11.82 6.28
C ALA A 165 -5.76 11.86 5.45
N ILE A 166 -4.85 10.89 5.66
CA ILE A 166 -3.62 10.78 4.86
C ILE A 166 -3.96 10.40 3.41
N TRP A 167 -4.90 9.48 3.20
CA TRP A 167 -5.39 9.12 1.86
C TRP A 167 -5.85 10.37 1.09
N GLN A 168 -6.71 11.19 1.69
CA GLN A 168 -7.21 12.42 1.05
C GLN A 168 -6.11 13.44 0.77
N ARG A 169 -5.01 13.44 1.55
CA ARG A 169 -3.88 14.34 1.30
C ARG A 169 -3.04 13.89 0.11
N TRP A 170 -2.91 12.58 -0.13
CA TRP A 170 -2.01 12.04 -1.15
C TRP A 170 -2.70 11.68 -2.47
N LEU A 171 -3.96 11.25 -2.42
CA LEU A 171 -4.64 10.56 -3.52
C LEU A 171 -5.99 11.18 -3.90
N ARG A 172 -6.25 12.42 -3.46
CA ARG A 172 -7.45 13.18 -3.84
C ARG A 172 -7.18 14.05 -5.06
#